data_AF-A0AAV5YH23-F1
#
_entry.id   AF-A0AAV5YH23-F1
#
_cell.length_a   1.000
_cell.length_b   1.000
_cell.length_c   1.000
_cell.angle_alpha   90.00
_cell.angle_beta   90.00
_cell.angle_gamma   90.00
#
_symmetry.space_group_name_H-M   'P 1'
#
loop_
_entity.id
_entity.type
_entity.pdbx_description
1 polymer ?
#
loop_
_entity_poly.entity_id
_entity_poly.type
_entity_poly.pdbx_seq_one_letter_code
_entity_poly.pdbx_strand_id
1 'polypeptide(L)'
;MVALGTFDGVHLGHRAILGTALTRAREAGLDAVACTFDPHPMEVLQPERAPRPISPLAERLAVIGDTGIDAVVVLPFTRELAAIEPEAFVKDVLLDRLRAREVVVGYNHRFGRGARGDAGLLESLAGRLGFRAHVVPAMTVDGVAVSSSEIRAALQPLQAQVTEVLQKVVVPLLAQLSDTADLIVGACAAAKLSGGGDKLKELCAQAKDVFAKAVSFLEDVKAKPAQLFTDAAGHLGNLKGELDRVLKQTGAAQQLADLRKQVSSEIRAALQPLRVQV
;
A
#
# COMPACT_ATOMS: atom_id res chain seq x y z
N MET A 1 -8.33 21.65 -19.45
CA MET A 1 -6.90 21.54 -19.07
C MET A 1 -6.56 20.08 -18.88
N VAL A 2 -5.47 19.57 -19.45
CA VAL A 2 -5.08 18.15 -19.29
C VAL A 2 -3.73 18.02 -18.58
N ALA A 3 -3.70 17.41 -17.40
CA ALA A 3 -2.47 16.96 -16.74
C ALA A 3 -2.13 15.54 -17.21
N LEU A 4 -0.99 15.34 -17.85
CA LEU A 4 -0.62 14.05 -18.44
C LEU A 4 0.50 13.35 -17.66
N GLY A 5 0.27 12.11 -17.23
CA GLY A 5 1.27 11.33 -16.49
C GLY A 5 0.80 9.94 -16.06
N THR A 6 1.74 9.06 -15.71
CA THR A 6 1.40 7.75 -15.13
C THR A 6 0.86 7.86 -13.69
N PHE A 7 1.19 8.95 -13.00
CA PHE A 7 0.72 9.28 -11.65
C PHE A 7 0.88 8.17 -10.61
N ASP A 8 1.80 7.23 -10.82
CA ASP A 8 2.01 6.10 -9.91
C ASP A 8 2.51 6.58 -8.54
N GLY A 9 1.74 6.27 -7.49
CA GLY A 9 1.96 6.74 -6.12
C GLY A 9 1.61 8.21 -5.84
N VAL A 10 1.15 8.99 -6.84
CA VAL A 10 0.73 10.41 -6.72
C VAL A 10 1.62 11.26 -5.78
N HIS A 11 2.93 11.11 -5.94
CA HIS A 11 3.93 11.76 -5.10
C HIS A 11 4.00 13.29 -5.30
N LEU A 12 4.88 13.98 -4.56
CA LEU A 12 5.00 15.45 -4.59
C LEU A 12 5.16 16.03 -6.00
N GLY A 13 6.00 15.42 -6.85
CA GLY A 13 6.09 15.77 -8.28
C GLY A 13 4.76 15.68 -9.04
N HIS A 14 3.99 14.60 -8.85
CA HIS A 14 2.66 14.45 -9.44
C HIS A 14 1.67 15.49 -8.88
N ARG A 15 1.70 15.73 -7.56
CA ARG A 15 0.86 16.76 -6.93
C ARG A 15 1.15 18.16 -7.46
N ALA A 16 2.40 18.46 -7.79
CA ALA A 16 2.77 19.72 -8.42
C ALA A 16 2.21 19.84 -9.85
N ILE A 17 2.24 18.76 -10.64
CA ILE A 17 1.62 18.70 -11.97
C ILE A 17 0.10 18.91 -11.87
N LEU A 18 -0.57 18.15 -11.01
CA LEU A 18 -2.02 18.23 -10.80
C LEU A 18 -2.43 19.60 -10.26
N GLY A 19 -1.69 20.14 -9.30
CA GLY A 19 -1.93 21.49 -8.74
C GLY A 19 -1.75 22.60 -9.78
N THR A 20 -0.72 22.49 -10.63
CA THR A 20 -0.53 23.43 -11.75
C THR A 20 -1.70 23.36 -12.72
N ALA A 21 -2.13 22.15 -13.09
CA ALA A 21 -3.30 21.97 -13.95
C ALA A 21 -4.56 22.56 -13.32
N LEU A 22 -4.82 22.32 -12.04
CA LEU A 22 -5.98 22.86 -11.35
C LEU A 22 -5.98 24.40 -11.34
N THR A 23 -4.86 25.02 -10.95
CA THR A 23 -4.73 26.48 -10.93
C THR A 23 -4.98 27.08 -12.30
N ARG A 24 -4.31 26.55 -13.33
CA ARG A 24 -4.44 27.05 -14.71
C ARG A 24 -5.82 26.80 -15.30
N ALA A 25 -6.44 25.66 -15.00
CA ALA A 25 -7.79 25.35 -15.43
C ALA A 25 -8.78 26.40 -14.92
N ARG A 26 -8.67 26.76 -13.64
CA ARG A 26 -9.49 27.81 -13.01
C ARG A 26 -9.26 29.19 -13.64
N GLU A 27 -7.99 29.58 -13.85
CA GLU A 27 -7.64 30.84 -14.53
C GLU A 27 -8.22 30.93 -15.94
N ALA A 28 -8.27 29.81 -16.66
CA ALA A 28 -8.73 29.74 -18.04
C ALA A 28 -10.23 29.41 -18.18
N GLY A 29 -10.95 29.16 -17.09
CA GLY A 29 -12.35 28.72 -17.14
C GLY A 29 -12.54 27.35 -17.82
N LEU A 30 -11.61 26.42 -17.59
CA LEU A 30 -11.61 25.06 -18.15
C LEU A 30 -11.78 24.02 -17.03
N ASP A 31 -12.28 22.83 -17.38
CA ASP A 31 -12.21 21.67 -16.49
C ASP A 31 -10.76 21.18 -16.38
N ALA A 32 -10.31 20.82 -15.17
CA ALA A 32 -9.05 20.18 -14.89
C ALA A 32 -9.19 18.65 -15.00
N VAL A 33 -8.50 18.06 -15.98
CA VAL A 33 -8.56 16.62 -16.26
C VAL A 33 -7.19 16.00 -16.05
N ALA A 34 -7.10 14.97 -15.21
CA ALA A 34 -5.92 14.12 -15.17
C ALA A 34 -6.04 13.01 -16.24
N CYS A 35 -5.04 12.87 -17.09
CA CYS A 35 -4.95 11.80 -18.08
C CYS A 35 -3.84 10.84 -17.67
N THR A 36 -4.22 9.60 -17.39
CA THR A 36 -3.32 8.53 -16.95
C THR A 36 -3.46 7.26 -17.79
N PHE A 37 -2.69 6.23 -17.44
CA PHE A 37 -2.58 5.00 -18.22
C PHE A 37 -2.78 3.76 -17.35
N ASP A 38 -3.52 2.81 -17.89
CA ASP A 38 -3.66 1.46 -17.33
C ASP A 38 -3.74 0.42 -18.46
N PRO A 39 -2.95 -0.67 -18.45
CA PRO A 39 -1.87 -0.96 -17.49
C PRO A 39 -0.72 0.04 -17.60
N HIS A 40 0.27 -0.03 -16.70
CA HIS A 40 1.44 0.85 -16.77
C HIS A 40 2.19 0.66 -18.12
N PRO A 41 2.72 1.71 -18.76
CA PRO A 41 3.36 1.59 -20.08
C PRO A 41 4.44 0.50 -20.17
N MET A 42 5.23 0.34 -19.10
CA MET A 42 6.26 -0.71 -19.05
C MET A 42 5.70 -2.12 -18.98
N GLU A 43 4.50 -2.35 -18.45
CA GLU A 43 3.85 -3.67 -18.45
C GLU A 43 3.55 -4.14 -19.88
N VAL A 44 3.31 -3.21 -20.80
CA VAL A 44 3.02 -3.53 -22.21
C VAL A 44 4.30 -3.58 -23.04
N LEU A 45 5.21 -2.65 -22.79
CA LEU A 45 6.44 -2.50 -23.59
C LEU A 45 7.51 -3.50 -23.20
N GLN A 46 7.72 -3.71 -21.90
CA GLN A 46 8.76 -4.58 -21.34
C GLN A 46 8.23 -5.27 -20.08
N PRO A 47 7.29 -6.23 -20.19
CA PRO A 47 6.63 -6.87 -19.04
C PRO A 47 7.62 -7.40 -18.00
N GLU A 48 8.73 -8.02 -18.44
CA GLU A 48 9.77 -8.58 -17.59
C GLU A 48 10.51 -7.53 -16.74
N ARG A 49 10.48 -6.27 -17.15
CA ARG A 49 11.13 -5.12 -16.49
C ARG A 49 10.11 -4.14 -15.93
N ALA A 50 8.82 -4.47 -16.00
CA ALA A 50 7.77 -3.60 -15.52
C ALA A 50 7.89 -3.46 -14.00
N PRO A 51 8.08 -2.24 -13.50
CA PRO A 51 8.29 -2.06 -12.08
C PRO A 51 6.93 -2.23 -11.37
N ARG A 52 6.90 -2.86 -10.19
CA ARG A 52 5.66 -3.08 -9.42
C ARG A 52 4.99 -1.73 -9.09
N PRO A 53 3.68 -1.55 -9.38
CA PRO A 53 2.99 -0.30 -9.06
C PRO A 53 3.16 0.09 -7.59
N ILE A 54 3.32 1.39 -7.30
CA ILE A 54 3.38 1.90 -5.93
C ILE A 54 2.01 1.78 -5.28
N SER A 55 0.95 2.09 -6.02
CA SER A 55 -0.42 1.93 -5.59
C SER A 55 -1.28 1.27 -6.68
N PRO A 56 -2.31 0.49 -6.31
CA PRO A 56 -3.32 0.01 -7.25
C PRO A 56 -4.04 1.16 -7.96
N LEU A 57 -4.59 0.90 -9.14
CA LEU A 57 -5.32 1.91 -9.93
C LEU A 57 -6.43 2.58 -9.10
N ALA A 58 -7.25 1.82 -8.36
CA ALA A 58 -8.35 2.35 -7.58
C ALA A 58 -7.90 3.37 -6.53
N GLU A 59 -6.82 3.07 -5.80
CA GLU A 59 -6.24 4.00 -4.83
C GLU A 59 -5.62 5.22 -5.50
N ARG A 60 -4.92 5.03 -6.62
CA ARG A 60 -4.39 6.14 -7.42
C ARG A 60 -5.49 7.09 -7.88
N LEU A 61 -6.62 6.57 -8.36
CA LEU A 61 -7.77 7.37 -8.77
C LEU A 61 -8.39 8.13 -7.59
N ALA A 62 -8.53 7.50 -6.43
CA ALA A 62 -9.02 8.16 -5.22
C ALA A 62 -8.11 9.33 -4.81
N VAL A 63 -6.78 9.11 -4.75
CA VAL A 63 -5.81 10.15 -4.36
C VAL A 63 -5.75 11.28 -5.39
N ILE A 64 -5.93 11.01 -6.68
CA ILE A 64 -6.07 12.07 -7.70
C ILE A 64 -7.36 12.86 -7.45
N GLY A 65 -8.49 12.18 -7.17
CA GLY A 65 -9.76 12.84 -6.83
C GLY A 65 -9.63 13.80 -5.65
N ASP A 66 -8.91 13.40 -4.60
CA ASP A 66 -8.66 14.23 -3.41
C ASP A 66 -7.86 15.51 -3.69
N THR A 67 -7.24 15.63 -4.87
CA THR A 67 -6.56 16.88 -5.27
C THR A 67 -7.52 17.97 -5.76
N GLY A 68 -8.79 17.63 -6.00
CA GLY A 68 -9.79 18.55 -6.57
C GLY A 68 -9.77 18.64 -8.10
N ILE A 69 -9.16 17.66 -8.77
CA ILE A 69 -9.27 17.45 -10.22
C ILE A 69 -10.71 17.08 -10.57
N ASP A 70 -11.26 17.67 -11.63
CA ASP A 70 -12.68 17.53 -12.00
C ASP A 70 -12.98 16.16 -12.62
N ALA A 71 -12.03 15.59 -13.37
CA ALA A 71 -12.18 14.28 -13.97
C ALA A 71 -10.85 13.56 -14.17
N VAL A 72 -10.89 12.23 -14.20
CA VAL A 72 -9.74 11.39 -14.55
C VAL A 72 -10.08 10.57 -15.79
N VAL A 73 -9.25 10.69 -16.82
CA VAL A 73 -9.28 9.83 -18.00
C VAL A 73 -8.19 8.78 -17.86
N VAL A 74 -8.59 7.52 -17.85
CA VAL A 74 -7.66 6.39 -17.90
C VAL A 74 -7.60 5.89 -19.34
N LEU A 75 -6.49 6.14 -20.02
CA LEU A 75 -6.24 5.62 -21.35
C LEU A 75 -5.73 4.18 -21.26
N PRO A 76 -6.37 3.22 -21.96
CA PRO A 76 -5.81 1.89 -22.12
C PRO A 76 -4.45 1.99 -22.78
N PHE A 77 -3.37 1.61 -22.08
CA PHE A 77 -2.06 1.56 -22.72
C PHE A 77 -1.96 0.27 -23.53
N THR A 78 -1.85 0.39 -24.85
CA THR A 78 -1.76 -0.75 -25.76
C THR A 78 -0.55 -0.62 -26.68
N ARG A 79 -0.21 -1.70 -27.41
CA ARG A 79 0.87 -1.65 -28.41
C ARG A 79 0.56 -0.68 -29.54
N GLU A 80 -0.72 -0.53 -29.88
CA GLU A 80 -1.21 0.42 -30.87
C GLU A 80 -1.00 1.85 -30.38
N LEU A 81 -1.39 2.17 -29.13
CA LEU A 81 -1.12 3.48 -28.53
C LEU A 81 0.39 3.79 -28.49
N ALA A 82 1.19 2.79 -28.12
CA ALA A 82 2.65 2.92 -28.06
C ALA A 82 3.32 3.06 -29.43
N ALA A 83 2.64 2.73 -30.52
CA ALA A 83 3.14 2.86 -31.88
C ALA A 83 2.84 4.23 -32.51
N ILE A 84 1.99 5.05 -31.88
CA ILE A 84 1.61 6.38 -32.39
C ILE A 84 2.83 7.32 -32.34
N GLU A 85 3.16 7.95 -33.46
CA GLU A 85 4.24 8.96 -33.50
C GLU A 85 3.88 10.17 -32.61
N PRO A 86 4.86 10.84 -31.97
CA PRO A 86 4.61 11.90 -30.98
C PRO A 86 3.64 13.00 -31.45
N GLU A 87 3.78 13.47 -32.68
CA GLU A 87 2.94 14.52 -33.26
C GLU A 87 1.48 14.06 -33.42
N ALA A 88 1.29 12.82 -33.86
CA ALA A 88 -0.04 12.22 -33.99
C ALA A 88 -0.67 11.98 -32.61
N PHE A 89 0.12 11.63 -31.59
CA PHE A 89 -0.40 11.51 -30.23
C PHE A 89 -0.93 12.86 -29.72
N VAL A 90 -0.17 13.95 -29.89
CA VAL A 90 -0.63 15.29 -29.50
C VAL A 90 -1.90 15.67 -30.27
N LYS A 91 -1.87 15.57 -31.61
CA LYS A 91 -3.00 15.98 -32.44
C LYS A 91 -4.24 15.12 -32.19
N ASP A 92 -4.13 13.81 -32.40
CA ASP A 92 -5.29 12.93 -32.48
C ASP A 92 -5.82 12.54 -31.09
N VAL A 93 -4.94 12.45 -30.08
CA VAL A 93 -5.36 12.07 -28.71
C VAL A 93 -5.63 13.32 -27.87
N LEU A 94 -4.65 14.22 -27.72
CA LEU A 94 -4.81 15.35 -26.80
C LEU A 94 -5.77 16.42 -27.36
N LEU A 95 -5.61 16.81 -28.63
CA LEU A 95 -6.40 17.90 -29.19
C LEU A 95 -7.74 17.43 -29.76
N ASP A 96 -7.77 16.37 -30.56
CA ASP A 96 -9.00 15.95 -31.24
C ASP A 96 -9.96 15.22 -30.29
N ARG A 97 -9.45 14.25 -29.51
CA ARG A 97 -10.27 13.44 -28.59
C ARG A 97 -10.49 14.09 -27.23
N LEU A 98 -9.42 14.48 -26.55
CA LEU A 98 -9.51 15.11 -25.21
C LEU A 98 -9.84 16.61 -25.27
N ARG A 99 -9.81 17.22 -26.45
CA ARG A 99 -10.10 18.65 -26.65
C ARG A 99 -9.25 19.55 -25.77
N ALA A 100 -8.02 19.13 -25.47
CA ALA A 100 -7.10 19.87 -24.63
C ALA A 100 -6.82 21.25 -25.25
N ARG A 101 -7.12 22.31 -24.50
CA ARG A 101 -6.69 23.67 -24.82
C ARG A 101 -5.30 23.97 -24.24
N GLU A 102 -4.99 23.28 -23.16
CA GLU A 102 -3.75 23.41 -22.42
C GLU A 102 -3.37 22.04 -21.84
N VAL A 103 -2.08 21.75 -21.83
CA VAL A 103 -1.49 20.49 -21.37
C VAL A 103 -0.42 20.77 -20.32
N VAL A 104 -0.45 20.06 -19.20
CA VAL A 104 0.57 20.12 -18.14
C VAL A 104 1.29 18.79 -18.05
N VAL A 105 2.62 18.82 -18.07
CA VAL A 105 3.49 17.65 -17.94
C VAL A 105 4.63 17.94 -16.96
N GLY A 106 5.27 16.88 -16.45
CA GLY A 106 6.54 17.02 -15.74
C GLY A 106 7.72 17.21 -16.70
N TYR A 107 8.82 17.79 -16.22
CA TYR A 107 10.06 18.03 -16.98
C TYR A 107 10.63 16.78 -17.68
N ASN A 108 10.44 15.60 -17.08
CA ASN A 108 10.94 14.32 -17.59
C ASN A 108 9.88 13.54 -18.39
N HIS A 109 8.75 14.15 -18.73
CA HIS A 109 7.69 13.48 -19.45
C HIS A 109 8.16 13.04 -20.84
N ARG A 110 7.79 11.82 -21.23
CA ARG A 110 8.05 11.25 -22.54
C ARG A 110 6.77 10.66 -23.11
N PHE A 111 6.57 10.81 -24.42
CA PHE A 111 5.37 10.35 -25.10
C PHE A 111 5.65 9.95 -26.56
N GLY A 112 4.65 9.34 -27.18
CA GLY A 112 4.74 8.82 -28.54
C GLY A 112 5.71 7.65 -28.68
N ARG A 113 5.80 7.16 -29.91
CA ARG A 113 6.54 5.96 -30.26
C ARG A 113 7.98 6.03 -29.80
N GLY A 114 8.38 5.01 -29.03
CA GLY A 114 9.75 4.90 -28.52
C GLY A 114 10.17 6.04 -27.60
N ALA A 115 9.23 6.73 -26.94
CA ALA A 115 9.51 7.86 -26.06
C ALA A 115 10.32 8.98 -26.74
N ARG A 116 10.07 9.17 -28.06
CA ARG A 116 10.72 10.20 -28.89
C ARG A 116 10.18 11.60 -28.63
N GLY A 117 8.95 11.72 -28.16
CA GLY A 117 8.40 12.98 -27.70
C GLY A 117 8.85 13.29 -26.29
N ASP A 118 9.18 14.56 -26.05
CA ASP A 118 9.56 15.10 -24.75
C ASP A 118 8.94 16.49 -24.51
N ALA A 119 9.21 17.06 -23.33
CA ALA A 119 8.67 18.37 -22.96
C ALA A 119 8.99 19.46 -24.00
N GLY A 120 10.20 19.47 -24.58
CA GLY A 120 10.58 20.45 -25.60
C GLY A 120 9.82 20.27 -26.92
N LEU A 121 9.62 19.01 -27.36
CA LEU A 121 8.76 18.73 -28.52
C LEU A 121 7.32 19.16 -28.27
N LEU A 122 6.78 18.92 -27.06
CA LEU A 122 5.43 19.32 -26.69
C LEU A 122 5.26 20.85 -26.76
N GLU A 123 6.21 21.62 -26.25
CA GLU A 123 6.22 23.09 -26.33
C GLU A 123 6.30 23.58 -27.78
N SER A 124 7.16 22.96 -28.61
CA SER A 124 7.23 23.27 -30.05
C SER A 124 5.91 23.00 -30.77
N LEU A 125 5.24 21.89 -30.45
CA LEU A 125 3.93 21.55 -30.99
C LEU A 125 2.84 22.49 -30.48
N ALA A 126 2.92 22.95 -29.23
CA ALA A 126 1.99 23.92 -28.66
C ALA A 126 1.90 25.19 -29.50
N GLY A 127 3.05 25.78 -29.84
CA GLY A 127 3.11 26.96 -30.70
C GLY A 127 2.56 26.73 -32.11
N ARG A 128 2.80 25.55 -32.70
CA ARG A 128 2.35 25.22 -34.06
C ARG A 128 0.87 24.84 -34.16
N LEU A 129 0.33 24.18 -33.14
CA LEU A 129 -1.01 23.59 -33.14
C LEU A 129 -2.04 24.41 -32.35
N GLY A 130 -1.64 25.53 -31.76
CA GLY A 130 -2.57 26.48 -31.12
C GLY A 130 -3.09 26.04 -29.75
N PHE A 131 -2.28 25.33 -28.97
CA PHE A 131 -2.56 25.01 -27.56
C PHE A 131 -1.42 25.54 -26.66
N ARG A 132 -1.58 25.49 -25.34
CA ARG A 132 -0.49 25.82 -24.40
C ARG A 132 0.09 24.59 -23.72
N ALA A 133 1.41 24.52 -23.61
CA ALA A 133 2.10 23.51 -22.83
C ALA A 133 2.69 24.14 -21.56
N HIS A 134 2.55 23.46 -20.42
CA HIS A 134 3.16 23.84 -19.14
C HIS A 134 4.05 22.71 -18.67
N VAL A 135 5.33 23.00 -18.49
CA VAL A 135 6.31 22.02 -18.00
C VAL A 135 6.62 22.31 -16.54
N VAL A 136 6.23 21.40 -15.66
CA VAL A 136 6.48 21.50 -14.23
C VAL A 136 7.90 20.99 -13.93
N PRO A 137 8.76 21.80 -13.27
CA PRO A 137 10.12 21.40 -12.95
C PRO A 137 10.17 20.23 -11.97
N ALA A 138 11.35 19.63 -11.83
CA ALA A 138 11.56 18.57 -10.85
C ALA A 138 11.28 19.09 -9.42
N MET A 139 10.44 18.37 -8.68
CA MET A 139 10.31 18.59 -7.23
C MET A 139 11.45 17.87 -6.52
N THR A 140 12.14 18.55 -5.61
CA THR A 140 13.25 17.96 -4.84
C THR A 140 12.94 17.96 -3.34
N VAL A 141 13.43 16.93 -2.66
CA VAL A 141 13.49 16.83 -1.19
C VAL A 141 14.92 16.50 -0.85
N ASP A 142 15.55 17.30 0.02
CA ASP A 142 16.96 17.16 0.41
C ASP A 142 17.93 17.07 -0.80
N GLY A 143 17.61 17.81 -1.87
CA GLY A 143 18.41 17.83 -3.10
C GLY A 143 18.20 16.66 -4.06
N VAL A 144 17.37 15.68 -3.70
CA VAL A 144 17.04 14.52 -4.54
C VAL A 144 15.69 14.73 -5.22
N ALA A 145 15.61 14.47 -6.53
CA ALA A 145 14.37 14.59 -7.29
C ALA A 145 13.36 13.51 -6.88
N VAL A 146 12.15 13.92 -6.51
CA VAL A 146 11.06 13.01 -6.13
C VAL A 146 10.47 12.36 -7.37
N SER A 147 10.57 11.03 -7.46
CA SER A 147 10.00 10.23 -8.56
C SER A 147 9.47 8.88 -8.09
N SER A 148 8.61 8.23 -8.88
CA SER A 148 8.17 6.85 -8.59
C SER A 148 9.33 5.87 -8.50
N SER A 149 10.44 6.08 -9.23
CA SER A 149 11.63 5.22 -9.14
C SER A 149 12.31 5.37 -7.78
N GLU A 150 12.52 6.61 -7.32
CA GLU A 150 13.13 6.89 -6.01
C GLU A 150 12.26 6.37 -4.86
N ILE A 151 10.93 6.54 -4.97
CA ILE A 151 10.00 6.00 -3.95
C ILE A 151 10.08 4.49 -3.89
N ARG A 152 10.11 3.80 -5.04
CA ARG A 152 10.26 2.33 -5.06
C ARG A 152 11.59 1.88 -4.46
N ALA A 153 12.68 2.58 -4.79
CA ALA A 153 14.00 2.30 -4.23
C ALA A 153 14.01 2.48 -2.71
N ALA A 154 13.37 3.55 -2.20
CA ALA A 154 13.22 3.79 -0.76
C ALA A 154 12.33 2.76 -0.07
N LEU A 155 11.28 2.25 -0.73
CA LEU A 155 10.38 1.23 -0.18
C LEU A 155 11.01 -0.17 -0.12
N GLN A 156 11.95 -0.50 -1.01
CA GLN A 156 12.57 -1.82 -1.09
C GLN A 156 13.20 -2.30 0.24
N PRO A 157 14.07 -1.52 0.93
CA PRO A 157 14.63 -1.94 2.22
C PRO A 157 13.55 -2.08 3.30
N LEU A 158 12.51 -1.23 3.30
CA LEU A 158 11.39 -1.35 4.24
C LEU A 158 10.61 -2.65 4.01
N GLN A 159 10.34 -3.00 2.75
CA GLN A 159 9.68 -4.27 2.41
C GLN A 159 10.48 -5.47 2.87
N ALA A 160 11.82 -5.43 2.74
CA ALA A 160 12.69 -6.49 3.22
C ALA A 160 12.62 -6.62 4.76
N GLN A 161 12.66 -5.51 5.50
CA GLN A 161 12.53 -5.51 6.95
C GLN A 161 11.17 -6.05 7.41
N VAL A 162 10.08 -5.61 6.79
CA VAL A 162 8.72 -6.11 7.09
C VAL A 162 8.64 -7.61 6.81
N THR A 163 9.16 -8.06 5.67
CA THR A 163 9.17 -9.49 5.30
C THR A 163 9.99 -10.31 6.29
N GLU A 164 11.13 -9.80 6.73
CA GLU A 164 11.97 -10.45 7.73
C GLU A 164 11.24 -10.58 9.06
N VAL A 165 10.57 -9.54 9.54
CA VAL A 165 9.77 -9.59 10.78
C VAL A 165 8.62 -10.58 10.64
N LEU A 166 7.91 -10.59 9.50
CA LEU A 166 6.85 -11.57 9.26
C LEU A 166 7.38 -13.00 9.35
N GLN A 167 8.51 -13.29 8.68
CA GLN A 167 9.05 -14.65 8.62
C GLN A 167 9.73 -15.10 9.92
N LYS A 168 10.43 -14.19 10.62
CA LYS A 168 11.19 -14.53 11.83
C LYS A 168 10.38 -14.43 13.12
N VAL A 169 9.30 -13.64 13.12
CA VAL A 169 8.52 -13.35 14.34
C VAL A 169 7.08 -13.81 14.17
N VAL A 170 6.36 -13.31 13.16
CA VAL A 170 4.92 -13.55 13.04
C VAL A 170 4.61 -15.00 12.70
N VAL A 171 5.31 -15.60 11.73
CA VAL A 171 5.06 -17.00 11.31
C VAL A 171 5.39 -18.01 12.42
N PRO A 172 6.54 -17.95 13.12
CA PRO A 172 6.81 -18.85 14.24
C PRO A 172 5.85 -18.64 15.42
N LEU A 173 5.49 -17.38 15.72
CA LEU A 173 4.52 -17.08 16.77
C LEU A 173 3.14 -17.67 16.45
N LEU A 174 2.69 -17.57 15.20
CA LEU A 174 1.44 -18.19 14.74
C LEU A 174 1.44 -19.70 14.99
N ALA A 175 2.53 -20.38 14.63
CA ALA A 175 2.67 -21.82 14.86
C ALA A 175 2.63 -22.15 16.36
N GLN A 176 3.41 -21.45 17.19
CA GLN A 176 3.45 -21.66 18.65
C GLN A 176 2.10 -21.40 19.32
N LEU A 177 1.39 -20.34 18.92
CA LEU A 177 0.06 -20.04 19.45
C LEU A 177 -0.95 -21.11 19.04
N SER A 178 -0.86 -21.63 17.82
CA SER A 178 -1.70 -22.74 17.38
C SER A 178 -1.45 -24.01 18.21
N ASP A 179 -0.18 -24.40 18.38
CA ASP A 179 0.21 -25.57 19.17
C ASP A 179 -0.26 -25.44 20.64
N THR A 180 -0.14 -24.24 21.20
CA THR A 180 -0.55 -23.96 22.58
C THR A 180 -2.07 -23.96 22.74
N ALA A 181 -2.80 -23.48 21.72
CA ALA A 181 -4.25 -23.59 21.68
C ALA A 181 -4.70 -25.06 21.68
N ASP A 182 -4.03 -25.93 20.93
CA ASP A 182 -4.32 -27.37 20.89
C ASP A 182 -4.04 -28.04 22.24
N LEU A 183 -2.95 -27.69 22.91
CA LEU A 183 -2.64 -28.13 24.28
C LEU A 183 -3.73 -27.72 25.28
N ILE A 184 -4.20 -26.47 25.23
CA ILE A 184 -5.31 -25.98 26.07
C ILE A 184 -6.58 -26.77 25.78
N VAL A 185 -6.92 -26.96 24.50
CA VAL A 185 -8.09 -27.74 24.08
C VAL A 185 -8.02 -29.16 24.66
N GLY A 186 -6.86 -29.82 24.56
CA GLY A 186 -6.60 -31.14 25.10
C GLY A 186 -6.71 -31.21 26.62
N ALA A 187 -6.06 -30.28 27.34
CA ALA A 187 -6.11 -30.20 28.80
C ALA A 187 -7.54 -29.95 29.30
N CYS A 188 -8.29 -29.08 28.62
CA CYS A 188 -9.70 -28.81 28.92
C CYS A 188 -10.61 -30.01 28.63
N ALA A 189 -10.33 -30.79 27.58
CA ALA A 189 -11.05 -32.03 27.31
C ALA A 189 -10.77 -33.09 28.39
N ALA A 190 -9.50 -33.25 28.80
CA ALA A 190 -9.10 -34.14 29.88
C ALA A 190 -9.74 -33.74 31.23
N ALA A 191 -9.79 -32.45 31.54
CA ALA A 191 -10.40 -31.95 32.76
C ALA A 191 -11.94 -32.12 32.80
N LYS A 192 -12.61 -32.10 31.63
CA LYS A 192 -14.04 -32.47 31.53
C LYS A 192 -14.25 -33.95 31.84
N LEU A 193 -13.36 -34.82 31.38
CA LEU A 193 -13.43 -36.27 31.63
C LEU A 193 -13.18 -36.62 33.11
N SER A 194 -12.45 -35.78 33.85
CA SER A 194 -12.18 -35.98 35.29
C SER A 194 -13.17 -35.27 36.23
N GLY A 195 -14.27 -34.70 35.72
CA GLY A 195 -15.32 -34.10 36.55
C GLY A 195 -15.13 -32.61 36.89
N GLY A 196 -14.32 -31.87 36.13
CA GLY A 196 -14.13 -30.43 36.32
C GLY A 196 -15.45 -29.64 36.25
N GLY A 197 -15.74 -28.88 37.32
CA GLY A 197 -16.96 -28.08 37.47
C GLY A 197 -17.11 -26.93 36.45
N ASP A 198 -18.28 -26.29 36.43
CA ASP A 198 -18.68 -25.34 35.37
C ASP A 198 -17.74 -24.13 35.22
N LYS A 199 -17.11 -23.69 36.32
CA LYS A 199 -16.13 -22.62 36.30
C LYS A 199 -14.88 -22.94 35.45
N LEU A 200 -14.42 -24.19 35.46
CA LEU A 200 -13.30 -24.62 34.64
C LEU A 200 -13.67 -24.65 33.14
N LYS A 201 -14.92 -25.05 32.83
CA LYS A 201 -15.43 -25.04 31.45
C LYS A 201 -15.49 -23.62 30.88
N GLU A 202 -15.92 -22.65 31.69
CA GLU A 202 -16.00 -21.24 31.30
C GLU A 202 -14.61 -20.65 31.01
N LEU A 203 -13.64 -20.88 31.89
CA LEU A 203 -12.26 -20.41 31.70
C LEU A 203 -11.58 -21.05 30.49
N CYS A 204 -11.86 -22.32 30.23
CA CYS A 204 -11.42 -23.01 29.02
C CYS A 204 -12.03 -22.40 27.74
N ALA A 205 -13.29 -21.97 27.77
CA ALA A 205 -13.93 -21.32 26.63
C ALA A 205 -13.34 -19.92 26.38
N GLN A 206 -13.09 -19.14 27.44
CA GLN A 206 -12.45 -17.82 27.35
C GLN A 206 -11.03 -17.90 26.79
N ALA A 207 -10.23 -18.88 27.24
CA ALA A 207 -8.89 -19.08 26.70
C ALA A 207 -8.92 -19.40 25.19
N LYS A 208 -9.83 -20.28 24.75
CA LYS A 208 -9.99 -20.60 23.31
C LYS A 208 -10.33 -19.38 22.47
N ASP A 209 -11.21 -18.51 22.96
CA ASP A 209 -11.62 -17.29 22.25
C ASP A 209 -10.45 -16.30 22.09
N VAL A 210 -9.67 -16.08 23.15
CA VAL A 210 -8.47 -15.22 23.10
C VAL A 210 -7.45 -15.73 22.08
N PHE A 211 -7.22 -17.05 22.02
CA PHE A 211 -6.32 -17.65 21.04
C PHE A 211 -6.84 -17.53 19.60
N ALA A 212 -8.12 -17.77 19.36
CA ALA A 212 -8.72 -17.62 18.04
C ALA A 212 -8.57 -16.19 17.50
N LYS A 213 -8.77 -15.19 18.36
CA LYS A 213 -8.56 -13.77 18.01
C LYS A 213 -7.09 -13.47 17.69
N ALA A 214 -6.15 -14.00 18.48
CA ALA A 214 -4.72 -13.81 18.23
C ALA A 214 -4.28 -14.41 16.89
N VAL A 215 -4.75 -15.64 16.58
CA VAL A 215 -4.46 -16.30 15.31
C VAL A 215 -5.05 -15.54 14.13
N SER A 216 -6.32 -15.12 14.21
CA SER A 216 -6.97 -14.32 13.17
C SER A 216 -6.21 -13.02 12.90
N PHE A 217 -5.82 -12.31 13.96
CA PHE A 217 -5.07 -11.06 13.85
C PHE A 217 -3.72 -11.26 13.14
N LEU A 218 -2.98 -12.31 13.50
CA LEU A 218 -1.67 -12.59 12.91
C LEU A 218 -1.78 -13.08 11.46
N GLU A 219 -2.83 -13.82 11.10
CA GLU A 219 -3.13 -14.14 9.69
C GLU A 219 -3.48 -12.87 8.89
N ASP A 220 -4.20 -11.91 9.48
CA ASP A 220 -4.46 -10.62 8.85
C ASP A 220 -3.15 -9.83 8.64
N VAL A 221 -2.25 -9.80 9.63
CA VAL A 221 -0.92 -9.19 9.51
C VAL A 221 -0.09 -9.86 8.41
N LYS A 222 -0.15 -11.18 8.29
CA LYS A 222 0.52 -11.94 7.23
C LYS A 222 -0.05 -11.64 5.84
N ALA A 223 -1.37 -11.46 5.72
CA ALA A 223 -2.02 -11.14 4.45
C ALA A 223 -1.85 -9.68 4.03
N LYS A 224 -1.80 -8.75 4.99
CA LYS A 224 -1.78 -7.28 4.75
C LYS A 224 -0.73 -6.58 5.61
N PRO A 225 0.56 -6.92 5.45
CA PRO A 225 1.58 -6.49 6.39
C PRO A 225 1.77 -4.97 6.43
N ALA A 226 1.68 -4.29 5.28
CA ALA A 226 1.85 -2.84 5.22
C ALA A 226 0.72 -2.04 5.91
N GLN A 227 -0.48 -2.61 6.05
CA GLN A 227 -1.63 -1.92 6.66
C GLN A 227 -1.71 -2.12 8.18
N LEU A 228 -1.16 -3.22 8.71
CA LEU A 228 -1.36 -3.63 10.10
C LEU A 228 -0.09 -3.59 10.95
N PHE A 229 1.09 -3.39 10.36
CA PHE A 229 2.36 -3.40 11.09
C PHE A 229 2.39 -2.34 12.22
N THR A 230 1.84 -1.15 11.96
CA THR A 230 1.79 -0.05 12.93
C THR A 230 0.85 -0.33 14.10
N ASP A 231 -0.24 -1.08 13.86
CA ASP A 231 -1.26 -1.39 14.87
C ASP A 231 -1.01 -2.70 15.63
N ALA A 232 -0.10 -3.55 15.12
CA ALA A 232 0.14 -4.89 15.64
C ALA A 232 0.70 -4.93 17.06
N ALA A 233 1.58 -3.99 17.42
CA ALA A 233 2.12 -3.92 18.77
C ALA A 233 1.03 -3.64 19.83
N GLY A 234 0.07 -2.77 19.50
CA GLY A 234 -1.06 -2.44 20.39
C GLY A 234 -2.03 -3.61 20.54
N HIS A 235 -2.38 -4.27 19.43
CA HIS A 235 -3.30 -5.41 19.44
C HIS A 235 -2.75 -6.61 20.21
N LEU A 236 -1.47 -6.96 19.98
CA LEU A 236 -0.79 -8.02 20.72
C LEU A 236 -0.63 -7.68 22.21
N GLY A 237 -0.44 -6.40 22.55
CA GLY A 237 -0.44 -5.93 23.94
C GLY A 237 -1.77 -6.16 24.65
N ASN A 238 -2.89 -5.90 23.97
CA ASN A 238 -4.24 -6.12 24.51
C ASN A 238 -4.55 -7.62 24.71
N LEU A 239 -4.24 -8.45 23.71
CA LEU A 239 -4.39 -9.91 23.78
C LEU A 239 -3.60 -10.52 24.95
N LYS A 240 -2.36 -10.06 25.15
CA LYS A 240 -1.56 -10.43 26.32
C LYS A 240 -2.25 -10.09 27.64
N GLY A 241 -2.84 -8.89 27.73
CA GLY A 241 -3.58 -8.44 28.91
C GLY A 241 -4.83 -9.27 29.20
N GLU A 242 -5.60 -9.61 28.17
CA GLU A 242 -6.77 -10.49 28.28
C GLU A 242 -6.37 -11.89 28.74
N LEU A 243 -5.31 -12.46 28.17
CA LEU A 243 -4.83 -13.77 28.55
C LEU A 243 -4.31 -13.80 29.99
N ASP A 244 -3.53 -12.80 30.41
CA ASP A 244 -3.06 -12.67 31.80
C ASP A 244 -4.23 -12.57 32.80
N ARG A 245 -5.37 -12.00 32.38
CA ARG A 245 -6.59 -11.92 33.18
C ARG A 245 -7.28 -13.28 33.29
N VAL A 246 -7.47 -14.01 32.19
CA VAL A 246 -8.06 -15.36 32.19
C VAL A 246 -7.21 -16.31 33.04
N LEU A 247 -5.89 -16.25 32.91
CA LEU A 247 -4.94 -17.11 33.64
C LEU A 247 -4.81 -16.77 35.13
N LYS A 248 -5.21 -15.56 35.56
CA LYS A 248 -5.29 -15.21 37.00
C LYS A 248 -6.58 -15.74 37.64
N GLN A 249 -7.64 -15.95 36.86
CA GLN A 249 -8.97 -16.33 37.35
C GLN A 249 -9.15 -17.85 37.52
N THR A 250 -8.21 -18.66 37.03
CA THR A 250 -8.31 -20.13 36.92
C THR A 250 -8.03 -20.93 38.18
N GLY A 251 -7.29 -20.43 39.17
CA GLY A 251 -7.11 -21.09 40.48
C GLY A 251 -6.46 -22.50 40.52
N ALA A 252 -6.22 -23.16 39.37
CA ALA A 252 -5.57 -24.47 39.29
C ALA A 252 -4.04 -24.30 39.30
N ALA A 253 -3.42 -24.63 40.44
CA ALA A 253 -2.16 -24.01 40.85
C ALA A 253 -0.89 -24.45 40.10
N GLN A 254 -0.83 -25.64 39.50
CA GLN A 254 0.42 -26.15 38.92
C GLN A 254 0.40 -26.28 37.39
N GLN A 255 -0.47 -27.12 36.81
CA GLN A 255 -0.52 -27.31 35.34
C GLN A 255 -0.90 -26.02 34.59
N LEU A 256 -1.80 -25.22 35.17
CA LEU A 256 -2.21 -23.94 34.61
C LEU A 256 -1.19 -22.82 34.90
N ALA A 257 -0.36 -22.97 35.94
CA ALA A 257 0.77 -22.08 36.19
C ALA A 257 1.95 -22.36 35.25
N ASP A 258 2.20 -23.63 34.91
CA ASP A 258 3.21 -24.03 33.93
C ASP A 258 2.78 -23.59 32.53
N LEU A 259 1.50 -23.79 32.17
CA LEU A 259 0.92 -23.29 30.93
C LEU A 259 0.95 -21.76 30.85
N ARG A 260 0.62 -21.07 31.95
CA ARG A 260 0.73 -19.60 32.05
C ARG A 260 2.16 -19.12 31.83
N LYS A 261 3.15 -19.76 32.45
CA LYS A 261 4.57 -19.41 32.25
C LYS A 261 4.99 -19.60 30.81
N GLN A 262 4.58 -20.70 30.18
CA GLN A 262 4.89 -20.99 28.78
C GLN A 262 4.28 -19.92 27.85
N VAL A 263 2.98 -19.66 27.96
CA VAL A 263 2.32 -18.68 27.08
C VAL A 263 2.81 -17.25 27.31
N SER A 264 2.97 -16.82 28.56
CA SER A 264 3.51 -15.49 28.88
C SER A 264 4.95 -15.32 28.39
N SER A 265 5.75 -16.40 28.32
CA SER A 265 7.12 -16.38 27.81
C SER A 265 7.16 -16.27 26.28
N GLU A 266 6.31 -17.01 25.58
CA GLU A 266 6.20 -16.98 24.11
C GLU A 266 5.71 -15.62 23.61
N ILE A 267 4.65 -15.08 24.22
CA ILE A 267 4.17 -13.73 23.88
C ILE A 267 5.25 -12.68 24.15
N ARG A 268 6.01 -12.80 25.26
CA ARG A 268 7.08 -11.85 25.57
C ARG A 268 8.23 -11.94 24.57
N ALA A 269 8.65 -13.16 24.22
CA ALA A 269 9.68 -13.39 23.21
C ALA A 269 9.27 -12.83 21.84
N ALA A 270 8.00 -12.98 21.48
CA ALA A 270 7.49 -12.48 20.20
C ALA A 270 7.33 -10.95 20.15
N LEU A 271 7.05 -10.31 21.27
CA LEU A 271 6.99 -8.84 21.37
C LEU A 271 8.38 -8.17 21.46
N GLN A 272 9.43 -8.93 21.78
CA GLN A 272 10.77 -8.38 22.01
C GLN A 272 11.41 -7.76 20.74
N PRO A 273 11.34 -8.38 19.55
CA PRO A 273 11.83 -7.77 18.31
C PRO A 273 11.02 -6.53 17.87
N LEU A 274 9.71 -6.54 18.11
CA LEU A 274 8.81 -5.43 17.75
C LEU A 274 9.06 -4.17 18.59
N ARG A 275 9.62 -4.30 19.79
CA ARG A 275 9.98 -3.17 20.67
C ARG A 275 11.25 -2.42 20.25
N VAL A 276 12.11 -3.02 19.44
CA VAL A 276 13.39 -2.44 19.02
C VAL A 276 13.23 -1.57 17.75
N GLN A 277 12.04 -1.57 17.14
CA GLN A 277 11.76 -0.90 15.86
C GLN A 277 10.79 0.31 15.97
N VAL A 278 10.49 0.78 17.19
CA VAL A 278 9.72 2.02 17.45
C VAL A 278 10.64 3.11 17.96
#